data_AF-A0A7C1U6K4-F1
#
_entry.id   AF-A0A7C1U6K4-F1
#
_cell.length_a   1.000
_cell.length_b   1.000
_cell.length_c   1.000
_cell.angle_alpha   90.00
_cell.angle_beta   90.00
_cell.angle_gamma   90.00
#
_symmetry.space_group_name_H-M   'P 1'
#
loop_
_entity.id
_entity.type
_entity.pdbx_description
1 polymer ?
#
loop_
_entity_poly.entity_id
_entity_poly.type
_entity_poly.pdbx_seq_one_letter_code
_entity_poly.pdbx_strand_id
1 'polypeptide(L)' 'MAYHCVVLAKQVPDTQRITGQVMNDDGTVNRAALPAIYNPEDLNA' A
#
# COMPACT_ATOMS: atom_id res chain seq x y z
N MET A 1 12.23 31.33 10.97
CA MET A 1 13.07 30.18 10.61
C MET A 1 12.23 29.21 9.81
N ALA A 2 12.71 28.77 8.64
CA ALA A 2 12.07 27.67 7.93
C ALA A 2 12.48 26.35 8.59
N TYR A 3 11.51 25.44 8.78
CA TYR A 3 11.80 24.08 9.25
C TYR A 3 12.29 23.24 8.07
N HIS A 4 13.40 22.55 8.26
CA HIS A 4 13.89 21.57 7.29
C HIS A 4 13.39 20.19 7.71
N CYS A 5 12.24 19.79 7.17
CA CYS A 5 11.59 18.52 7.48
C CYS A 5 11.69 17.56 6.29
N VAL A 6 11.89 16.28 6.57
CA VAL A 6 11.90 15.20 5.56
C VAL A 6 10.86 14.18 5.97
N VAL A 7 9.91 13.93 5.06
CA VAL A 7 8.92 12.86 5.21
C VAL A 7 9.38 11.65 4.40
N LEU A 8 9.46 10.50 5.07
CA LEU A 8 9.71 9.23 4.39
C LEU A 8 8.36 8.63 4.03
N ALA A 9 8.15 8.39 2.74
CA ALA A 9 6.94 7.77 2.23
C ALA A 9 7.22 6.36 1.72
N LYS A 10 6.22 5.49 1.80
CA LYS A 10 6.27 4.09 1.42
C LYS A 10 5.20 3.77 0.40
N GLN A 11 5.61 3.07 -0.66
CA GLN A 11 4.69 2.40 -1.56
C GLN A 11 4.19 1.11 -0.91
N VAL A 12 2.88 0.87 -0.92
CA VAL A 12 2.24 -0.34 -0.39
C VAL A 12 1.23 -0.89 -1.41
N PRO A 13 0.94 -2.20 -1.43
CA PRO A 13 -0.22 -2.70 -2.16
C PRO A 13 -1.52 -2.21 -1.50
N ASP A 14 -2.54 -1.90 -2.31
CA ASP A 14 -3.85 -1.47 -1.84
C ASP A 14 -4.61 -2.63 -1.17
N THR A 15 -4.47 -2.75 0.16
CA THR A 15 -5.07 -3.83 0.95
C THR A 15 -6.59 -3.71 1.07
N GLN A 16 -7.19 -2.55 0.78
CA GLN A 16 -8.65 -2.41 0.76
C GLN A 16 -9.30 -3.18 -0.40
N ARG A 17 -8.50 -3.54 -1.42
CA ARG A 17 -8.96 -4.33 -2.58
C ARG A 17 -8.78 -5.84 -2.43
N ILE A 18 -8.43 -6.32 -1.24
CA ILE A 18 -8.37 -7.77 -0.98
C ILE A 18 -9.79 -8.34 -1.03
N THR A 19 -10.01 -9.21 -2.00
CA THR A 19 -11.25 -9.96 -2.22
C THR A 19 -10.90 -11.41 -2.59
N GLY A 20 -11.88 -12.30 -2.67
CA GLY A 20 -11.65 -13.66 -3.17
C GLY A 20 -11.05 -13.73 -4.58
N GLN A 21 -11.19 -12.66 -5.39
CA GLN A 21 -10.69 -12.60 -6.77
C GLN A 21 -9.17 -12.44 -6.87
N VAL A 22 -8.52 -12.01 -5.80
CA VAL A 22 -7.05 -11.81 -5.74
C VAL A 22 -6.37 -12.87 -4.87
N MET A 23 -7.04 -14.01 -4.67
CA MET A 23 -6.51 -15.18 -3.98
C MET A 23 -5.94 -16.16 -5.00
N ASN A 24 -4.85 -16.84 -4.64
CA ASN A 24 -4.36 -18.02 -5.35
C ASN A 24 -5.15 -19.26 -4.92
N ASP A 25 -5.07 -20.34 -5.70
CA ASP A 25 -5.76 -21.61 -5.41
C ASP A 25 -5.28 -22.28 -4.11
N ASP A 26 -4.06 -21.96 -3.65
CA ASP A 26 -3.47 -22.45 -2.40
C ASP A 26 -3.92 -21.66 -1.16
N GLY A 27 -4.81 -20.68 -1.33
CA GLY A 27 -5.32 -19.83 -0.25
C GLY A 27 -4.41 -18.67 0.14
N THR A 28 -3.31 -18.44 -0.58
CA THR A 28 -2.45 -17.27 -0.38
C THR A 28 -2.95 -16.07 -1.20
N VAL A 29 -2.53 -14.84 -0.85
CA VAL A 29 -2.91 -13.63 -1.60
C VAL A 29 -1.96 -13.42 -2.79
N ASN A 30 -2.51 -13.21 -3.98
CA ASN A 30 -1.76 -12.73 -5.15
C ASN A 30 -1.49 -11.22 -5.02
N ARG A 31 -0.40 -10.86 -4.33
CA ARG A 31 -0.03 -9.45 -4.11
C ARG A 31 0.25 -8.68 -5.40
N ALA A 32 0.64 -9.36 -6.48
CA ALA A 32 0.91 -8.72 -7.76
C ALA A 32 -0.37 -8.25 -8.47
N ALA A 33 -1.54 -8.79 -8.10
CA ALA A 33 -2.83 -8.34 -8.62
C ALA A 33 -3.34 -7.05 -7.94
N LEU A 34 -2.71 -6.63 -6.83
CA LEU A 34 -3.09 -5.40 -6.14
C LEU A 34 -2.34 -4.19 -6.72
N PRO A 35 -3.03 -3.06 -6.96
CA PRO A 35 -2.36 -1.81 -7.31
C PRO A 35 -1.39 -1.38 -6.22
N ALA A 36 -0.27 -0.80 -6.62
CA ALA A 36 0.64 -0.16 -5.70
C ALA A 36 0.24 1.31 -5.48
N ILE A 37 0.06 1.72 -4.23
CA ILE A 37 -0.38 3.04 -3.81
C ILE A 37 0.61 3.64 -2.79
N TYR A 38 0.51 4.95 -2.53
CA TYR A 38 1.11 5.52 -1.32
C TYR A 38 0.44 4.92 -0.08
N ASN A 39 1.23 4.66 0.96
CA ASN A 39 0.67 4.31 2.26
C ASN A 39 -0.28 5.42 2.72
N PRO A 40 -1.55 5.11 3.07
CA PRO A 40 -2.51 6.14 3.47
C PRO A 40 -2.06 6.98 4.68
N GLU A 41 -1.27 6.41 5.58
CA GLU A 41 -0.69 7.14 6.72
C GLU A 41 0.32 8.20 6.28
N ASP A 42 1.10 7.91 5.23
CA ASP A 42 2.17 8.78 4.74
C ASP A 42 1.62 9.98 3.93
N LEU A 43 0.34 9.94 3.52
CA LEU A 43 -0.32 11.08 2.86
C LEU A 43 -0.57 12.26 3.81
N ASN A 44 -0.58 12.01 5.13
CA ASN A 44 -0.85 13.00 6.16
C ASN A 44 0.36 13.26 7.08
N ALA A 45 1.55 12.81 6.67
CA ALA A 45 2.79 12.90 7.42
C ALA A 45 3.47 14.28 7.34
#